data_AF-A0A959H199-F1
#
_entry.id   AF-A0A959H199-F1
#
_cell.length_a   1.000
_cell.length_b   1.000
_cell.length_c   1.000
_cell.angle_alpha   90.00
_cell.angle_beta   90.00
_cell.angle_gamma   90.00
#
_symmetry.space_group_name_H-M   'P 1'
#
loop_
_entity.id
_entity.type
_entity.pdbx_description
1 polymer ?
#
loop_
_entity_poly.entity_id
_entity_poly.type
_entity_poly.pdbx_seq_one_letter_code
_entity_poly.pdbx_strand_id
1 'polypeptide(L)'
;QEWHPNVLTDHHEMGSHSTFFFQPGVPSRVHPITPLRNQELTAQIAVYHAKKLSGEHVLFYSGENFDDFYYGKGSTYPDAQGSIGILFEQASSRGSAQETANGLLRFPYTIRNHVLASLSTLEAIGDLRVQLNEYLRDFYKTALEEARKDDIKGYVFADNRDLPANALLAVLMRHRIEVHNLSGDLRAGGEQFQARNAFWVPAEQPQYRLVKALFERRTTFQDSIFYDISAWTLPDAFGVKWSPVSAKEYDPQVVGRKGLSLVSRYGLSIIGQPAYAYVVPATGYEVPQVLYRLMRAGVRVKVAMNSFLSDGQTFQAGSLVIPSEN
;
A
#
# COMPACT_ATOMS: atom_id res chain seq x y z
N GLN A 1 2.87 10.22 -5.66
CA GLN A 1 3.11 9.68 -7.01
C GLN A 1 3.30 10.84 -7.97
N GLU A 2 4.42 10.88 -8.71
CA GLU A 2 4.73 11.97 -9.65
C GLU A 2 4.65 11.52 -11.11
N TRP A 3 4.85 10.23 -11.38
CA TRP A 3 4.89 9.63 -12.72
C TRP A 3 4.04 8.34 -12.77
N HIS A 4 3.52 8.02 -13.96
CA HIS A 4 2.83 6.76 -14.27
C HIS A 4 3.56 6.10 -15.44
N PRO A 5 4.58 5.26 -15.19
CA PRO A 5 5.31 4.60 -16.26
C PRO A 5 4.39 3.57 -16.95
N ASN A 6 4.63 3.26 -18.23
CA ASN A 6 3.91 2.15 -18.87
C ASN A 6 4.42 0.79 -18.38
N VAL A 7 5.73 0.70 -18.08
CA VAL A 7 6.39 -0.53 -17.64
C VAL A 7 7.35 -0.19 -16.50
N LEU A 8 7.39 -1.03 -15.48
CA LEU A 8 8.35 -0.98 -14.38
C LEU A 8 9.02 -2.35 -14.26
N THR A 9 10.35 -2.36 -14.19
CA THR A 9 11.13 -3.58 -13.99
C THR A 9 11.66 -3.67 -12.57
N ASP A 10 11.51 -4.83 -11.96
CA ASP A 10 11.93 -5.13 -10.59
C ASP A 10 13.02 -6.21 -10.64
N HIS A 11 14.27 -5.82 -10.39
CA HIS A 11 15.44 -6.67 -10.62
C HIS A 11 15.96 -7.28 -9.32
N HIS A 12 15.84 -8.60 -9.21
CA HIS A 12 16.21 -9.39 -8.04
C HIS A 12 17.19 -10.51 -8.38
N GLU A 13 17.80 -11.06 -7.33
CA GLU A 13 18.51 -12.33 -7.39
C GLU A 13 17.83 -13.38 -6.50
N MET A 14 17.83 -14.63 -6.96
CA MET A 14 17.29 -15.79 -6.25
C MET A 14 18.37 -16.85 -5.99
N GLY A 15 17.98 -18.05 -5.53
CA GLY A 15 18.89 -19.13 -5.20
C GLY A 15 19.92 -19.44 -6.31
N SER A 16 21.17 -19.67 -5.91
CA SER A 16 22.31 -19.86 -6.84
C SER A 16 22.15 -21.07 -7.77
N HIS A 17 21.36 -22.08 -7.39
CA HIS A 17 21.11 -23.26 -8.21
C HIS A 17 20.00 -23.07 -9.26
N SER A 18 19.31 -21.93 -9.24
CA SER A 18 18.30 -21.60 -10.24
C SER A 18 18.93 -21.14 -11.57
N THR A 19 18.09 -20.77 -12.53
CA THR A 19 18.50 -20.11 -13.78
C THR A 19 18.01 -18.65 -13.79
N PHE A 20 17.54 -18.10 -14.90
CA PHE A 20 16.98 -16.75 -14.96
C PHE A 20 15.45 -16.78 -15.11
N PHE A 21 14.71 -16.01 -14.32
CA PHE A 21 13.27 -15.87 -14.45
C PHE A 21 12.86 -14.47 -14.86
N PHE A 22 11.80 -14.38 -15.65
CA PHE A 22 11.07 -13.16 -15.93
C PHE A 22 9.57 -13.42 -15.94
N GLN A 23 8.78 -12.44 -15.48
CA GLN A 23 7.32 -12.47 -15.57
C GLN A 23 6.86 -12.65 -17.04
N PRO A 24 5.71 -13.32 -17.27
CA PRO A 24 4.64 -13.62 -16.32
C PRO A 24 4.96 -14.73 -15.31
N GLY A 25 4.29 -14.67 -14.16
CA GLY A 25 4.31 -15.72 -13.13
C GLY A 25 3.27 -16.81 -13.39
N VAL A 26 2.86 -17.51 -12.33
CA VAL A 26 1.81 -18.54 -12.38
C VAL A 26 0.45 -17.88 -12.71
N PRO A 27 -0.22 -18.24 -13.83
CA PRO A 27 -1.43 -17.56 -14.28
C PRO A 27 -2.61 -17.60 -13.29
N SER A 28 -2.73 -18.67 -12.48
CA SER A 28 -3.79 -18.81 -11.46
C SER A 28 -3.54 -17.96 -10.20
N ARG A 29 -2.39 -17.30 -10.10
CA ARG A 29 -1.96 -16.53 -8.92
C ARG A 29 -1.81 -15.04 -9.23
N VAL A 30 -2.65 -14.53 -10.12
CA VAL A 30 -2.76 -13.10 -10.44
C VAL A 30 -3.91 -12.52 -9.63
N HIS A 31 -3.74 -11.31 -9.11
CA HIS A 31 -4.81 -10.64 -8.38
C HIS A 31 -6.03 -10.38 -9.30
N PRO A 32 -7.26 -10.82 -8.96
CA PRO A 32 -8.45 -10.65 -9.78
C PRO A 32 -8.82 -9.22 -10.22
N ILE A 33 -8.36 -8.20 -9.50
CA ILE A 33 -8.57 -6.80 -9.92
C ILE A 33 -7.64 -6.37 -11.06
N THR A 34 -6.52 -7.08 -11.30
CA THR A 34 -5.65 -6.85 -12.46
C THR A 34 -6.39 -7.25 -13.73
N PRO A 35 -6.59 -6.35 -14.70
CA PRO A 35 -7.25 -6.70 -15.95
C PRO A 35 -6.46 -7.76 -16.72
N LEU A 36 -7.14 -8.72 -17.35
CA LEU A 36 -6.50 -9.77 -18.17
C LEU A 36 -5.52 -9.22 -19.21
N ARG A 37 -5.85 -8.05 -19.79
CA ARG A 37 -5.02 -7.35 -20.78
C ARG A 37 -3.61 -7.02 -20.25
N ASN A 38 -3.46 -6.83 -18.94
CA ASN A 38 -2.16 -6.66 -18.30
C ASN A 38 -1.27 -7.88 -18.57
N GLN A 39 -1.76 -9.08 -18.23
CA GLN A 39 -1.01 -10.34 -18.37
C GLN A 39 -0.76 -10.70 -19.84
N GLU A 40 -1.68 -10.34 -20.76
CA GLU A 40 -1.44 -10.47 -22.20
C GLU A 40 -0.30 -9.58 -22.70
N LEU A 41 -0.15 -8.36 -22.16
CA LEU A 41 0.96 -7.46 -22.49
C LEU A 41 2.26 -7.94 -21.83
N THR A 42 2.21 -8.42 -20.59
CA THR A 42 3.34 -9.07 -19.92
C THR A 42 3.87 -10.25 -20.74
N ALA A 43 2.98 -11.11 -21.24
CA ALA A 43 3.34 -12.23 -22.11
C ALA A 43 3.93 -11.77 -23.45
N GLN A 44 3.43 -10.69 -24.05
CA GLN A 44 4.01 -10.12 -25.28
C GLN A 44 5.42 -9.58 -25.03
N ILE A 45 5.66 -8.88 -23.91
CA ILE A 45 6.98 -8.39 -23.53
C ILE A 45 7.93 -9.57 -23.24
N ALA A 46 7.44 -10.63 -22.60
CA ALA A 46 8.21 -11.84 -22.29
C ALA A 46 8.82 -12.51 -23.54
N VAL A 47 8.19 -12.39 -24.71
CA VAL A 47 8.76 -12.89 -25.99
C VAL A 47 10.08 -12.20 -26.33
N TYR A 48 10.21 -10.90 -26.03
CA TYR A 48 11.46 -10.16 -26.26
C TYR A 48 12.57 -10.61 -25.30
N HIS A 49 12.23 -10.82 -24.03
CA HIS A 49 13.15 -11.38 -23.04
C HIS A 49 13.66 -12.76 -23.48
N ALA A 50 12.74 -13.65 -23.83
CA ALA A 50 13.07 -15.00 -24.32
C ALA A 50 13.97 -14.96 -25.55
N LYS A 51 13.67 -14.12 -26.55
CA LYS A 51 14.49 -13.96 -27.75
C LYS A 51 15.89 -13.46 -27.41
N LYS A 52 16.01 -12.42 -26.58
CA LYS A 52 17.30 -11.81 -26.22
C LYS A 52 18.18 -12.77 -25.43
N LEU A 53 17.61 -13.45 -24.44
CA LEU A 53 18.33 -14.42 -23.61
C LEU A 53 18.71 -15.69 -24.39
N SER A 54 17.82 -16.19 -25.26
CA SER A 54 18.12 -17.34 -26.13
C SER A 54 19.27 -17.07 -27.09
N GLY A 55 19.30 -15.87 -27.70
CA GLY A 55 20.39 -15.47 -28.60
C GLY A 55 21.75 -15.38 -27.92
N GLU A 56 21.76 -15.28 -26.59
CA GLU A 56 22.92 -15.16 -25.72
C GLU A 56 23.19 -16.44 -24.91
N HIS A 57 22.48 -17.53 -25.25
CA HIS A 57 22.56 -18.86 -24.64
C HIS A 57 22.36 -18.88 -23.12
N VAL A 58 21.53 -17.96 -22.60
CA VAL A 58 21.17 -17.92 -21.17
C VAL A 58 20.03 -18.90 -20.93
N LEU A 59 20.17 -19.78 -19.93
CA LEU A 59 19.06 -20.62 -19.46
C LEU A 59 18.05 -19.76 -18.70
N PHE A 60 16.76 -19.90 -19.02
CA PHE A 60 15.69 -19.16 -18.37
C PHE A 60 14.39 -19.95 -18.29
N TYR A 61 13.44 -19.44 -17.50
CA TYR A 61 12.06 -19.93 -17.43
C TYR A 61 11.07 -18.78 -17.17
N SER A 62 9.78 -19.02 -17.43
CA SER A 62 8.68 -18.06 -17.22
C SER A 62 7.35 -18.83 -17.09
N GLY A 63 6.30 -18.20 -16.53
CA GLY A 63 4.97 -18.80 -16.38
C GLY A 63 4.80 -19.72 -15.17
N GLU A 64 5.80 -19.78 -14.29
CA GLU A 64 5.84 -20.69 -13.13
C GLU A 64 6.46 -20.01 -11.90
N ASN A 65 6.42 -20.71 -10.75
CA ASN A 65 7.01 -20.37 -9.44
C ASN A 65 6.45 -19.11 -8.75
N PHE A 66 6.54 -17.95 -9.38
CA PHE A 66 6.22 -16.66 -8.77
C PHE A 66 4.76 -16.26 -9.00
N ASP A 67 4.13 -15.64 -7.99
CA ASP A 67 2.78 -15.07 -8.09
C ASP A 67 2.79 -13.58 -8.42
N ASP A 68 1.65 -13.08 -8.88
CA ASP A 68 1.38 -11.67 -9.18
C ASP A 68 0.13 -11.20 -8.42
N PHE A 69 0.06 -11.56 -7.13
CA PHE A 69 -1.14 -11.39 -6.32
C PHE A 69 -1.06 -10.19 -5.37
N TYR A 70 0.08 -10.00 -4.69
CA TYR A 70 0.18 -9.00 -3.63
C TYR A 70 0.73 -7.65 -4.12
N TYR A 71 -0.09 -6.60 -4.05
CA TYR A 71 0.30 -5.22 -4.43
C TYR A 71 1.30 -4.53 -3.49
N GLY A 72 1.96 -5.25 -2.59
CA GLY A 72 3.14 -4.75 -1.87
C GLY A 72 4.47 -5.06 -2.58
N LYS A 73 4.46 -5.84 -3.67
CA LYS A 73 5.65 -6.17 -4.47
C LYS A 73 5.90 -5.10 -5.53
N GLY A 74 7.19 -4.82 -5.82
CA GLY A 74 7.59 -3.88 -6.87
C GLY A 74 7.12 -4.33 -8.25
N SER A 75 7.05 -5.64 -8.48
CA SER A 75 6.55 -6.25 -9.72
C SER A 75 5.04 -6.31 -9.88
N THR A 76 4.24 -6.07 -8.83
CA THR A 76 2.77 -6.24 -8.88
C THR A 76 2.04 -4.92 -8.61
N TYR A 77 2.54 -4.08 -7.70
CA TYR A 77 2.00 -2.74 -7.44
C TYR A 77 1.74 -1.90 -8.71
N PRO A 78 2.63 -1.90 -9.73
CA PRO A 78 2.40 -1.15 -10.97
C PRO A 78 1.12 -1.58 -11.71
N ASP A 79 0.72 -2.85 -11.61
CA ASP A 79 -0.46 -3.38 -12.31
C ASP A 79 -1.78 -2.81 -11.75
N ALA A 80 -1.80 -2.45 -10.45
CA ALA A 80 -2.90 -1.71 -9.85
C ALA A 80 -2.97 -0.23 -10.28
N GLN A 81 -1.96 0.25 -11.02
CA GLN A 81 -1.82 1.63 -11.50
C GLN A 81 -1.88 1.73 -13.03
N GLY A 82 -2.27 0.66 -13.74
CA GLY A 82 -2.33 0.63 -15.20
C GLY A 82 -0.97 0.57 -15.89
N SER A 83 0.09 0.28 -15.14
CA SER A 83 1.41 -0.06 -15.66
C SER A 83 1.53 -1.58 -15.81
N ILE A 84 2.60 -2.04 -16.45
CA ILE A 84 3.02 -3.45 -16.45
C ILE A 84 4.22 -3.58 -15.51
N GLY A 85 4.07 -4.31 -14.41
CA GLY A 85 5.20 -4.72 -13.58
C GLY A 85 5.89 -5.95 -14.18
N ILE A 86 7.22 -6.02 -14.06
CA ILE A 86 8.02 -7.17 -14.51
C ILE A 86 9.03 -7.54 -13.43
N LEU A 87 8.82 -8.67 -12.77
CA LEU A 87 9.84 -9.31 -11.92
C LEU A 87 10.91 -9.98 -12.78
N PHE A 88 12.17 -9.71 -12.48
CA PHE A 88 13.32 -10.48 -12.93
C PHE A 88 14.03 -11.11 -11.75
N GLU A 89 14.32 -12.41 -11.84
CA GLU A 89 15.04 -13.14 -10.80
C GLU A 89 16.25 -13.84 -11.42
N GLN A 90 17.44 -13.38 -11.05
CA GLN A 90 18.71 -13.93 -11.53
C GLN A 90 19.26 -14.93 -10.50
N ALA A 91 19.71 -16.11 -10.92
CA ALA A 91 20.51 -16.98 -10.04
C ALA A 91 21.65 -16.18 -9.39
N SER A 92 21.74 -16.20 -8.05
CA SER A 92 22.69 -15.35 -7.34
C SER A 92 24.11 -15.91 -7.41
N SER A 93 25.04 -15.07 -7.84
CA SER A 93 26.48 -15.34 -7.69
C SER A 93 27.02 -14.95 -6.31
N ARG A 94 26.14 -14.51 -5.39
CA ARG A 94 26.49 -13.96 -4.08
C ARG A 94 27.55 -12.85 -4.16
N GLY A 95 27.50 -12.05 -5.23
CA GLY A 95 28.42 -10.95 -5.50
C GLY A 95 29.84 -11.36 -5.92
N SER A 96 30.10 -12.65 -6.18
CA SER A 96 31.43 -13.14 -6.57
C SER A 96 31.37 -14.28 -7.59
N ALA A 97 31.62 -15.52 -7.17
CA ALA A 97 31.40 -16.71 -7.99
C ALA A 97 30.87 -17.84 -7.10
N GLN A 98 29.99 -18.67 -7.66
CA GLN A 98 29.39 -19.82 -6.97
C GLN A 98 29.44 -21.04 -7.88
N GLU A 99 29.79 -22.19 -7.31
CA GLU A 99 29.54 -23.47 -7.98
C GLU A 99 28.05 -23.78 -7.90
N THR A 100 27.44 -24.11 -9.03
CA THR A 100 26.01 -24.39 -9.13
C THR A 100 25.80 -25.72 -9.85
N ALA A 101 24.55 -26.20 -9.88
CA ALA A 101 24.20 -27.37 -10.69
C ALA A 101 24.41 -27.12 -12.20
N ASN A 102 24.50 -25.85 -12.61
CA ASN A 102 24.69 -25.41 -13.99
C ASN A 102 26.15 -24.98 -14.28
N GLY A 103 27.08 -25.30 -13.38
CA GLY A 103 28.49 -24.92 -13.45
C GLY A 103 28.83 -23.62 -12.71
N LEU A 104 30.02 -23.09 -12.96
CA LEU A 104 30.56 -21.91 -12.28
C LEU A 104 29.83 -20.62 -12.69
N LEU A 105 28.99 -20.10 -11.81
CA LEU A 105 28.25 -18.86 -11.97
C LEU A 105 29.09 -17.69 -11.44
N ARG A 106 29.40 -16.70 -12.28
CA ARG A 106 30.23 -15.53 -11.92
C ARG A 106 29.41 -14.24 -11.90
N PHE A 107 29.77 -13.28 -11.07
CA PHE A 107 29.10 -11.99 -10.93
C PHE A 107 28.99 -11.19 -12.26
N PRO A 108 30.00 -11.17 -13.15
CA PRO A 108 29.83 -10.56 -14.47
C PRO A 108 28.71 -11.19 -15.31
N TYR A 109 28.44 -12.48 -15.14
CA TYR A 109 27.35 -13.16 -15.82
C TYR A 109 25.97 -12.72 -15.27
N THR A 110 25.84 -12.55 -13.94
CA THR A 110 24.58 -12.08 -13.34
C THR A 110 24.27 -10.64 -13.74
N ILE A 111 25.28 -9.76 -13.79
CA ILE A 111 25.15 -8.39 -14.31
C ILE A 111 24.74 -8.42 -15.79
N ARG A 112 25.43 -9.21 -16.63
CA ARG A 112 25.13 -9.30 -18.07
C ARG A 112 23.67 -9.64 -18.31
N ASN A 113 23.10 -10.61 -17.58
CA ASN A 113 21.73 -11.03 -17.80
C ASN A 113 20.71 -9.95 -17.42
N HIS A 114 20.93 -9.20 -16.34
CA HIS A 114 20.09 -8.04 -16.03
C HIS A 114 20.18 -6.96 -17.12
N VAL A 115 21.37 -6.68 -17.66
CA VAL A 115 21.53 -5.73 -18.78
C VAL A 115 20.79 -6.22 -20.03
N LEU A 116 20.88 -7.51 -20.36
CA LEU A 116 20.15 -8.10 -21.48
C LEU A 116 18.64 -7.95 -21.31
N ALA A 117 18.12 -8.25 -20.11
CA ALA A 117 16.72 -8.08 -19.76
C ALA A 117 16.28 -6.62 -19.94
N SER A 118 17.01 -5.65 -19.37
CA SER A 118 16.69 -4.22 -19.51
C SER A 118 16.68 -3.75 -20.96
N LEU A 119 17.65 -4.17 -21.79
CA LEU A 119 17.67 -3.81 -23.21
C LEU A 119 16.48 -4.41 -23.98
N SER A 120 16.11 -5.67 -23.68
CA SER A 120 14.94 -6.28 -24.29
C SER A 120 13.62 -5.65 -23.82
N THR A 121 13.55 -5.14 -22.59
CA THR A 121 12.41 -4.33 -22.13
C THR A 121 12.29 -3.05 -22.96
N LEU A 122 13.41 -2.34 -23.21
CA LEU A 122 13.40 -1.12 -24.02
C LEU A 122 12.96 -1.39 -25.46
N GLU A 123 13.41 -2.48 -26.07
CA GLU A 123 12.98 -2.93 -27.39
C GLU A 123 11.46 -3.19 -27.41
N ALA A 124 10.97 -3.98 -26.45
CA ALA A 124 9.54 -4.29 -26.33
C ALA A 124 8.68 -3.04 -26.13
N ILE A 125 9.11 -2.09 -25.28
CA ILE A 125 8.39 -0.84 -25.05
C ILE A 125 8.32 0.00 -26.33
N GLY A 126 9.40 0.02 -27.12
CA GLY A 126 9.44 0.73 -28.40
C GLY A 126 8.39 0.21 -29.38
N ASP A 127 8.34 -1.11 -29.55
CA ASP A 127 7.44 -1.78 -30.48
C ASP A 127 5.98 -1.78 -30.00
N LEU A 128 5.76 -2.00 -28.71
CA LEU A 128 4.42 -2.09 -28.10
C LEU A 128 3.89 -0.72 -27.61
N ARG A 129 4.59 0.38 -27.93
CA ARG A 129 4.29 1.73 -27.43
C ARG A 129 2.82 2.11 -27.54
N VAL A 130 2.18 1.81 -28.68
CA VAL A 130 0.76 2.15 -28.92
C VAL A 130 -0.13 1.38 -27.95
N GLN A 131 0.03 0.05 -27.89
CA GLN A 131 -0.77 -0.82 -27.04
C GLN A 131 -0.59 -0.50 -25.55
N LEU A 132 0.63 -0.18 -25.12
CA LEU A 132 0.93 0.21 -23.75
C LEU A 132 0.25 1.52 -23.35
N ASN A 133 0.19 2.50 -24.26
CA ASN A 133 -0.50 3.77 -24.02
C ASN A 133 -2.02 3.62 -24.05
N GLU A 134 -2.54 2.79 -24.96
CA GLU A 134 -3.96 2.44 -24.99
C GLU A 134 -4.39 1.72 -23.72
N TYR A 135 -3.60 0.75 -23.25
CA TYR A 135 -3.84 0.05 -21.99
C TYR A 135 -3.89 1.02 -20.80
N LEU A 136 -2.90 1.91 -20.64
CA LEU A 136 -2.89 2.88 -19.54
C LEU A 136 -4.13 3.79 -19.56
N ARG A 137 -4.50 4.29 -20.75
CA ARG A 137 -5.71 5.11 -20.94
C ARG A 137 -6.97 4.33 -20.57
N ASP A 138 -7.10 3.13 -21.11
CA ASP A 138 -8.32 2.34 -20.99
C ASP A 138 -8.44 1.72 -19.60
N PHE A 139 -7.32 1.49 -18.91
CA PHE A 139 -7.28 1.09 -17.50
C PHE A 139 -8.10 2.07 -16.64
N TYR A 140 -7.80 3.38 -16.72
CA TYR A 140 -8.50 4.38 -15.91
C TYR A 140 -9.93 4.64 -16.37
N LYS A 141 -10.21 4.58 -17.68
CA LYS A 141 -11.58 4.71 -18.20
C LYS A 141 -12.48 3.60 -17.68
N THR A 142 -12.05 2.35 -17.85
CA THR A 142 -12.82 1.16 -17.43
C THR A 142 -12.92 1.06 -15.92
N ALA A 143 -11.91 1.50 -15.16
CA ALA A 143 -11.98 1.58 -13.70
C ALA A 143 -13.16 2.45 -13.22
N LEU A 144 -13.41 3.60 -13.86
CA LEU A 144 -14.57 4.45 -13.54
C LEU A 144 -15.90 3.80 -13.93
N GLU A 145 -15.95 3.10 -15.06
CA GLU A 145 -17.15 2.36 -15.50
C GLU A 145 -17.49 1.21 -14.56
N GLU A 146 -16.48 0.48 -14.08
CA GLU A 146 -16.61 -0.57 -13.07
C GLU A 146 -17.11 0.01 -11.75
N ALA A 147 -16.52 1.11 -11.28
CA ALA A 147 -16.92 1.75 -10.02
C ALA A 147 -18.39 2.18 -10.00
N ARG A 148 -18.91 2.70 -11.11
CA ARG A 148 -20.34 3.10 -11.23
C ARG A 148 -21.29 1.91 -11.10
N LYS A 149 -20.88 0.74 -11.61
CA LYS A 149 -21.67 -0.49 -11.61
C LYS A 149 -21.55 -1.27 -10.30
N ASP A 150 -20.50 -1.02 -9.51
CA ASP A 150 -20.28 -1.71 -8.24
C ASP A 150 -21.37 -1.35 -7.22
N ASP A 151 -21.77 -2.32 -6.40
CA ASP A 151 -22.67 -2.09 -5.28
C ASP A 151 -21.97 -1.31 -4.16
N ILE A 152 -20.65 -1.49 -3.99
CA ILE A 152 -19.87 -0.75 -3.01
C ILE A 152 -19.54 0.64 -3.55
N LYS A 153 -20.15 1.67 -2.97
CA LYS A 153 -19.97 3.08 -3.40
C LYS A 153 -18.73 3.73 -2.81
N GLY A 154 -18.11 3.08 -1.83
CA GLY A 154 -16.86 3.51 -1.21
C GLY A 154 -16.69 2.87 0.15
N TYR A 155 -15.76 3.42 0.92
CA TYR A 155 -15.35 2.90 2.21
C TYR A 155 -15.33 4.04 3.22
N VAL A 156 -15.81 3.76 4.43
CA VAL A 156 -15.69 4.66 5.58
C VAL A 156 -14.70 4.08 6.55
N PHE A 157 -13.80 4.90 7.10
CA PHE A 157 -12.95 4.51 8.21
C PHE A 157 -12.89 5.60 9.27
N ALA A 158 -12.68 5.21 10.51
CA ALA A 158 -12.56 6.10 11.65
C ALA A 158 -11.55 5.56 12.65
N ASP A 159 -10.97 6.47 13.42
CA ASP A 159 -10.10 6.14 14.54
C ASP A 159 -10.27 7.19 15.64
N ASN A 160 -9.87 6.90 16.87
CA ASN A 160 -9.93 7.86 18.00
C ASN A 160 -8.56 8.23 18.59
N ARG A 161 -7.45 7.72 18.02
CA ARG A 161 -6.07 7.80 18.52
C ARG A 161 -5.15 8.69 17.65
N ASP A 162 -5.75 9.36 16.66
CA ASP A 162 -5.14 10.28 15.68
C ASP A 162 -4.11 9.62 14.73
N LEU A 163 -2.97 9.13 15.23
CA LEU A 163 -1.89 8.62 14.37
C LEU A 163 -2.30 7.52 13.40
N PRO A 164 -3.06 6.47 13.78
CA PRO A 164 -3.36 5.38 12.87
C PRO A 164 -4.16 5.84 11.64
N ALA A 165 -5.17 6.69 11.85
CA ALA A 165 -5.92 7.30 10.76
C ALA A 165 -5.06 8.27 9.94
N ASN A 166 -4.23 9.09 10.59
CA ASN A 166 -3.33 10.02 9.89
C ASN A 166 -2.30 9.28 9.01
N ALA A 167 -1.77 8.15 9.48
CA ALA A 167 -0.83 7.34 8.74
C ALA A 167 -1.49 6.64 7.55
N LEU A 168 -2.71 6.09 7.73
CA LEU A 168 -3.50 5.55 6.63
C LEU A 168 -3.84 6.64 5.60
N LEU A 169 -4.29 7.81 6.03
CA LEU A 169 -4.55 8.97 5.17
C LEU A 169 -3.31 9.36 4.38
N ALA A 170 -2.14 9.41 5.02
CA ALA A 170 -0.88 9.72 4.34
C ALA A 170 -0.55 8.69 3.24
N VAL A 171 -0.84 7.41 3.47
CA VAL A 171 -0.71 6.36 2.43
C VAL A 171 -1.70 6.62 1.31
N LEU A 172 -3.00 6.79 1.58
CA LEU A 172 -4.02 7.02 0.55
C LEU A 172 -3.69 8.26 -0.30
N MET A 173 -3.34 9.37 0.34
CA MET A 173 -2.99 10.62 -0.33
C MET A 173 -1.71 10.50 -1.17
N ARG A 174 -0.72 9.72 -0.72
CA ARG A 174 0.51 9.46 -1.51
C ARG A 174 0.20 8.76 -2.84
N HIS A 175 -0.85 7.94 -2.86
CA HIS A 175 -1.41 7.25 -4.02
C HIS A 175 -2.43 8.08 -4.80
N ARG A 176 -2.60 9.36 -4.45
CA ARG A 176 -3.61 10.27 -5.03
C ARG A 176 -5.04 9.70 -4.94
N ILE A 177 -5.32 8.92 -3.90
CA ILE A 177 -6.67 8.45 -3.59
C ILE A 177 -7.44 9.62 -2.97
N GLU A 178 -8.60 9.93 -3.52
CA GLU A 178 -9.52 10.91 -2.97
C GLU A 178 -10.06 10.43 -1.62
N VAL A 179 -10.00 11.31 -0.62
CA VAL A 179 -10.55 11.08 0.72
C VAL A 179 -11.23 12.36 1.19
N HIS A 180 -12.37 12.23 1.88
CA HIS A 180 -13.17 13.34 2.38
C HIS A 180 -13.52 13.14 3.86
N ASN A 181 -13.82 14.22 4.59
CA ASN A 181 -14.54 14.09 5.86
C ASN A 181 -16.02 13.77 5.60
N LEU A 182 -16.68 13.14 6.56
CA LEU A 182 -18.14 13.08 6.54
C LEU A 182 -18.76 14.43 6.96
N SER A 183 -19.91 14.76 6.37
CA SER A 183 -20.71 15.94 6.74
C SER A 183 -21.73 15.66 7.85
N GLY A 184 -21.99 14.39 8.13
CA GLY A 184 -22.88 13.89 9.17
C GLY A 184 -22.48 12.49 9.59
N ASP A 185 -23.12 11.96 10.63
CA ASP A 185 -22.87 10.59 11.07
C ASP A 185 -23.36 9.59 10.01
N LEU A 186 -22.59 8.53 9.78
CA LEU A 186 -22.90 7.47 8.83
C LEU A 186 -23.04 6.13 9.55
N ARG A 187 -24.04 5.33 9.16
CA ARG A 187 -24.15 3.94 9.60
C ARG A 187 -23.80 3.02 8.43
N ALA A 188 -22.80 2.16 8.62
CA ALA A 188 -22.35 1.21 7.60
C ALA A 188 -21.87 -0.08 8.26
N GLY A 189 -22.19 -1.24 7.67
CA GLY A 189 -21.76 -2.54 8.18
C GLY A 189 -22.22 -2.82 9.62
N GLY A 190 -23.37 -2.29 10.00
CA GLY A 190 -23.94 -2.41 11.36
C GLY A 190 -23.37 -1.43 12.39
N GLU A 191 -22.35 -0.64 12.04
CA GLU A 191 -21.65 0.26 12.95
C GLU A 191 -21.91 1.75 12.65
N GLN A 192 -21.81 2.61 13.68
CA GLN A 192 -21.90 4.07 13.54
C GLN A 192 -20.50 4.70 13.42
N PHE A 193 -20.36 5.63 12.47
CA PHE A 193 -19.18 6.43 12.19
C PHE A 193 -19.53 7.91 12.40
N GLN A 194 -18.80 8.60 13.28
CA GLN A 194 -19.12 9.97 13.66
C GLN A 194 -18.40 10.96 12.73
N ALA A 195 -19.07 12.02 12.30
CA ALA A 195 -18.47 12.97 11.34
C ALA A 195 -17.15 13.58 11.83
N ARG A 196 -17.03 13.78 13.14
CA ARG A 196 -15.84 14.37 13.78
C ARG A 196 -14.55 13.54 13.67
N ASN A 197 -14.65 12.25 13.36
CA ASN A 197 -13.51 11.32 13.41
C ASN A 197 -13.46 10.30 12.28
N ALA A 198 -14.36 10.43 11.30
CA ALA A 198 -14.52 9.49 10.20
C ALA A 198 -14.19 10.14 8.85
N PHE A 199 -13.69 9.30 7.95
CA PHE A 199 -13.22 9.65 6.63
C PHE A 199 -13.89 8.75 5.60
N TRP A 200 -14.26 9.35 4.47
CA TRP A 200 -14.90 8.72 3.34
C TRP A 200 -13.92 8.58 2.17
N VAL A 201 -13.80 7.37 1.64
CA VAL A 201 -13.02 7.05 0.44
C VAL A 201 -14.00 6.63 -0.66
N PRO A 202 -14.37 7.52 -1.60
CA PRO A 202 -15.28 7.16 -2.68
C PRO A 202 -14.68 6.06 -3.56
N ALA A 203 -15.50 5.09 -4.00
CA ALA A 203 -15.04 4.09 -4.97
C ALA A 203 -14.96 4.68 -6.39
N GLU A 204 -15.87 5.58 -6.76
CA GLU A 204 -15.91 6.23 -8.07
C GLU A 204 -14.83 7.31 -8.23
N GLN A 205 -13.59 6.86 -8.45
CA GLN A 205 -12.43 7.69 -8.71
C GLN A 205 -11.44 6.94 -9.62
N PRO A 206 -10.46 7.62 -10.27
CA PRO A 206 -9.49 6.94 -11.13
C PRO A 206 -8.75 5.79 -10.44
N GLN A 207 -8.51 5.90 -9.13
CA GLN A 207 -7.84 4.87 -8.31
C GLN A 207 -8.75 3.71 -7.87
N TYR A 208 -9.96 3.56 -8.43
CA TYR A 208 -10.96 2.56 -8.03
C TYR A 208 -10.38 1.15 -7.76
N ARG A 209 -9.59 0.61 -8.69
CA ARG A 209 -9.02 -0.75 -8.57
C ARG A 209 -8.06 -0.87 -7.39
N LEU A 210 -7.18 0.12 -7.20
CA LEU A 210 -6.30 0.16 -6.04
C LEU A 210 -7.09 0.32 -4.75
N VAL A 211 -8.07 1.23 -4.70
CA VAL A 211 -8.94 1.42 -3.53
C VAL A 211 -9.61 0.09 -3.15
N LYS A 212 -10.17 -0.63 -4.13
CA LYS A 212 -10.79 -1.93 -3.90
C LYS A 212 -9.79 -2.95 -3.36
N ALA A 213 -8.59 -3.03 -3.93
CA ALA A 213 -7.54 -3.93 -3.47
C ALA A 213 -7.05 -3.60 -2.04
N LEU A 214 -6.96 -2.31 -1.68
CA LEU A 214 -6.53 -1.88 -0.35
C LEU A 214 -7.57 -2.18 0.74
N PHE A 215 -8.86 -2.13 0.41
CA PHE A 215 -9.95 -2.28 1.37
C PHE A 215 -10.64 -3.66 1.31
N GLU A 216 -10.36 -4.52 0.34
CA GLU A 216 -11.03 -5.82 0.28
C GLU A 216 -10.53 -6.80 1.34
N ARG A 217 -11.44 -7.67 1.79
CA ARG A 217 -11.12 -8.91 2.51
C ARG A 217 -11.33 -10.07 1.55
N ARG A 218 -10.26 -10.58 0.96
CA ARG A 218 -10.35 -11.74 0.06
C ARG A 218 -10.16 -13.04 0.83
N THR A 219 -11.17 -13.89 0.78
CA THR A 219 -11.20 -15.22 1.44
C THR A 219 -11.26 -16.38 0.44
N THR A 220 -11.44 -16.08 -0.85
CA THR A 220 -11.57 -17.07 -1.92
C THR A 220 -10.45 -16.89 -2.93
N PHE A 221 -9.78 -17.99 -3.26
CA PHE A 221 -8.62 -18.03 -4.15
C PHE A 221 -8.78 -19.19 -5.13
N GLN A 222 -8.29 -19.01 -6.36
CA GLN A 222 -8.31 -20.05 -7.38
C GLN A 222 -7.27 -21.15 -7.10
N ASP A 223 -6.13 -20.77 -6.54
CA ASP A 223 -5.08 -21.66 -6.07
C ASP A 223 -4.88 -21.45 -4.56
N SER A 224 -4.64 -22.54 -3.83
CA SER A 224 -4.38 -22.53 -2.38
C SER A 224 -2.91 -22.25 -2.04
N ILE A 225 -2.03 -22.27 -3.05
CA ILE A 225 -0.61 -21.96 -2.90
C ILE A 225 -0.40 -20.49 -3.24
N PHE A 226 -0.12 -19.67 -2.22
CA PHE A 226 0.26 -18.28 -2.38
C PHE A 226 1.25 -17.87 -1.28
N TYR A 227 1.97 -16.77 -1.49
CA TYR A 227 2.93 -16.23 -0.53
C TYR A 227 2.23 -15.76 0.76
N ASP A 228 2.81 -16.02 1.92
CA ASP A 228 2.23 -15.79 3.26
C ASP A 228 1.86 -14.32 3.58
N ILE A 229 2.35 -13.35 2.80
CA ILE A 229 2.07 -11.90 2.93
C ILE A 229 0.91 -11.44 1.99
N SER A 230 0.16 -12.35 1.35
CA SER A 230 -0.72 -12.02 0.22
C SER A 230 -2.00 -11.21 0.51
N ALA A 231 -2.40 -11.00 1.77
CA ALA A 231 -3.68 -10.35 2.07
C ALA A 231 -3.66 -9.58 3.39
N TRP A 232 -3.25 -8.31 3.35
CA TRP A 232 -3.49 -7.40 4.46
C TRP A 232 -4.43 -6.31 3.97
N THR A 233 -5.70 -6.42 4.35
CA THR A 233 -6.65 -5.33 4.21
C THR A 233 -6.06 -4.12 4.94
N LEU A 234 -5.67 -3.09 4.18
CA LEU A 234 -4.81 -2.03 4.68
C LEU A 234 -5.37 -1.35 5.93
N PRO A 235 -6.67 -1.03 6.03
CA PRO A 235 -7.26 -0.50 7.25
C PRO A 235 -7.09 -1.41 8.49
N ASP A 236 -7.17 -2.74 8.33
CA ASP A 236 -6.95 -3.69 9.42
C ASP A 236 -5.49 -3.67 9.88
N ALA A 237 -4.53 -3.50 8.95
CA ALA A 237 -3.11 -3.34 9.26
C ALA A 237 -2.79 -2.09 10.08
N PHE A 238 -3.51 -0.99 9.82
CA PHE A 238 -3.45 0.24 10.64
C PHE A 238 -4.28 0.13 11.92
N GLY A 239 -5.07 -0.93 12.09
CA GLY A 239 -5.94 -1.16 13.24
C GLY A 239 -7.05 -0.12 13.37
N VAL A 240 -7.48 0.52 12.27
CA VAL A 240 -8.59 1.49 12.28
C VAL A 240 -9.93 0.77 12.14
N LYS A 241 -10.99 1.39 12.64
CA LYS A 241 -12.36 0.93 12.38
C LYS A 241 -12.73 1.29 10.94
N TRP A 242 -13.32 0.38 10.18
CA TRP A 242 -13.72 0.67 8.80
C TRP A 242 -14.85 -0.24 8.32
N SER A 243 -15.54 0.19 7.26
CA SER A 243 -16.60 -0.58 6.63
C SER A 243 -16.76 -0.22 5.14
N PRO A 244 -17.03 -1.19 4.24
CA PRO A 244 -17.56 -0.87 2.92
C PRO A 244 -18.97 -0.29 3.04
N VAL A 245 -19.31 0.66 2.18
CA VAL A 245 -20.63 1.30 2.13
C VAL A 245 -21.34 0.87 0.84
N SER A 246 -22.37 0.04 1.00
CA SER A 246 -23.19 -0.44 -0.12
C SER A 246 -24.05 0.68 -0.71
N ALA A 247 -24.64 0.44 -1.89
CA ALA A 247 -25.56 1.37 -2.54
C ALA A 247 -26.78 1.70 -1.66
N LYS A 248 -27.16 0.77 -0.77
CA LYS A 248 -28.28 0.93 0.18
C LYS A 248 -27.92 1.83 1.37
N GLU A 249 -26.67 1.82 1.81
CA GLU A 249 -26.17 2.61 2.94
C GLU A 249 -25.60 3.97 2.52
N TYR A 250 -25.42 4.17 1.20
CA TYR A 250 -24.88 5.39 0.63
C TYR A 250 -25.85 6.57 0.80
N ASP A 251 -25.36 7.65 1.44
CA ASP A 251 -26.07 8.92 1.56
C ASP A 251 -25.21 10.07 0.99
N PRO A 252 -25.56 10.64 -0.19
CA PRO A 252 -24.78 11.71 -0.82
C PRO A 252 -24.77 13.00 0.00
N GLN A 253 -25.72 13.24 0.91
CA GLN A 253 -25.69 14.43 1.77
C GLN A 253 -24.63 14.29 2.86
N VAL A 254 -24.36 13.06 3.31
CA VAL A 254 -23.34 12.77 4.33
C VAL A 254 -21.95 12.69 3.71
N VAL A 255 -21.80 12.06 2.54
CA VAL A 255 -20.49 11.77 1.95
C VAL A 255 -20.09 12.70 0.78
N GLY A 256 -21.00 13.54 0.30
CA GLY A 256 -20.82 14.32 -0.93
C GLY A 256 -19.98 15.60 -0.77
N ARG A 257 -19.64 16.01 0.46
CA ARG A 257 -18.79 17.19 0.66
C ARG A 257 -17.33 16.84 0.41
N LYS A 258 -16.78 17.38 -0.67
CA LYS A 258 -15.34 17.26 -0.95
C LYS A 258 -14.52 18.07 0.03
N GLY A 259 -13.34 17.54 0.36
CA GLY A 259 -12.35 18.19 1.20
C GLY A 259 -11.93 17.33 2.38
N LEU A 260 -10.66 17.43 2.73
CA LEU A 260 -10.08 16.78 3.89
C LEU A 260 -9.52 17.85 4.83
N SER A 261 -10.01 17.85 6.05
CA SER A 261 -9.53 18.62 7.17
C SER A 261 -9.18 17.67 8.31
N LEU A 262 -7.94 17.78 8.78
CA LEU A 262 -7.48 17.14 10.00
C LEU A 262 -7.77 18.11 11.14
N VAL A 263 -8.97 18.03 11.71
CA VAL A 263 -9.28 18.76 12.94
C VAL A 263 -8.79 17.91 14.10
N SER A 264 -7.86 18.46 14.91
CA SER A 264 -7.48 17.83 16.18
C SER A 264 -8.74 17.59 16.99
N ARG A 265 -8.94 16.34 17.41
CA ARG A 265 -10.08 15.98 18.27
C ARG A 265 -9.90 16.44 19.70
N TYR A 266 -8.65 16.70 20.06
CA TYR A 266 -8.30 17.30 21.34
C TYR A 266 -8.46 18.81 21.22
N GLY A 267 -9.28 19.38 22.10
CA GLY A 267 -9.36 20.81 22.29
C GLY A 267 -7.98 21.40 22.62
N LEU A 268 -7.84 22.71 22.44
CA LEU A 268 -6.64 23.41 22.89
C LEU A 268 -6.40 23.09 24.37
N SER A 269 -5.19 22.66 24.70
CA SER A 269 -4.81 22.43 26.10
C SER A 269 -5.05 23.70 26.89
N ILE A 270 -5.84 23.62 27.96
CA ILE A 270 -5.99 24.71 28.92
C ILE A 270 -4.68 24.78 29.70
N ILE A 271 -3.84 25.75 29.36
CA ILE A 271 -2.65 26.07 30.13
C ILE A 271 -3.10 27.02 31.25
N GLY A 272 -3.49 26.46 32.40
CA GLY A 272 -3.71 27.26 33.59
C GLY A 272 -2.42 27.98 33.98
N GLN A 273 -2.51 29.25 34.37
CA GLN A 273 -1.39 29.97 34.98
C GLN A 273 -1.80 30.53 36.34
N PRO A 274 -1.00 30.28 37.41
CA PRO A 274 0.19 29.43 37.44
C PRO A 274 -0.14 27.92 37.39
N ALA A 275 0.63 27.13 36.63
CA ALA A 275 0.51 25.67 36.61
C ALA A 275 1.47 25.06 37.65
N TYR A 276 1.02 24.06 38.41
CA TYR A 276 1.91 23.22 39.22
C TYR A 276 2.67 22.19 38.35
N ALA A 277 1.96 21.59 37.39
CA ALA A 277 2.51 20.65 36.41
C ALA A 277 1.60 20.61 35.16
N TYR A 278 2.15 20.12 34.06
CA TYR A 278 1.41 19.75 32.86
C TYR A 278 1.28 18.23 32.78
N VAL A 279 0.12 17.76 32.34
CA VAL A 279 -0.13 16.32 32.18
C VAL A 279 -0.45 16.02 30.72
N VAL A 280 0.28 15.08 30.13
CA VAL A 280 -0.06 14.46 28.85
C VAL A 280 -0.73 13.13 29.18
N PRO A 281 -2.03 12.96 28.89
CA PRO A 281 -2.72 11.71 29.14
C PRO A 281 -2.03 10.53 28.43
N ALA A 282 -2.15 9.33 29.01
CA ALA A 282 -1.70 8.06 28.40
C ALA A 282 -2.57 7.62 27.21
N THR A 283 -3.05 8.56 26.41
CA THR A 283 -3.97 8.34 25.30
C THR A 283 -3.35 8.86 24.02
N GLY A 284 -3.44 8.08 22.95
CA GLY A 284 -2.85 8.42 21.66
C GLY A 284 -1.59 7.61 21.41
N TYR A 285 -1.35 7.32 20.13
CA TYR A 285 -0.21 6.50 19.70
C TYR A 285 1.10 7.29 19.78
N GLU A 286 1.03 8.62 19.86
CA GLU A 286 2.13 9.57 19.80
C GLU A 286 2.84 9.78 21.15
N VAL A 287 2.32 9.26 22.26
CA VAL A 287 2.87 9.46 23.61
C VAL A 287 4.39 9.16 23.69
N PRO A 288 4.91 8.05 23.12
CA PRO A 288 6.36 7.79 23.12
C PRO A 288 7.16 8.85 22.35
N GLN A 289 6.61 9.39 21.25
CA GLN A 289 7.25 10.45 20.46
C GLN A 289 7.29 11.76 21.25
N VAL A 290 6.21 12.10 21.97
CA VAL A 290 6.14 13.27 22.85
C VAL A 290 7.18 13.15 23.97
N LEU A 291 7.22 12.00 24.65
CA LEU A 291 8.21 11.72 25.71
C LEU A 291 9.65 11.90 25.19
N TYR A 292 9.97 11.32 24.04
CA TYR A 292 11.30 11.45 23.42
C TYR A 292 11.66 12.91 23.13
N ARG A 293 10.73 13.69 22.56
CA ARG A 293 10.97 15.12 22.25
C ARG A 293 11.22 15.94 23.52
N LEU A 294 10.46 15.69 24.59
CA LEU A 294 10.64 16.35 25.88
C LEU A 294 12.00 16.02 26.48
N MET A 295 12.37 14.74 26.53
CA MET A 295 13.66 14.29 27.04
C MET A 295 14.84 14.88 26.24
N ARG A 296 14.73 14.92 24.90
CA ARG A 296 15.74 15.53 24.04
C ARG A 296 15.90 17.03 24.28
N ALA A 297 14.82 17.71 24.67
CA ALA A 297 14.84 19.13 25.04
C ALA A 297 15.34 19.38 26.48
N GLY A 298 15.77 18.35 27.21
CA GLY A 298 16.21 18.47 28.60
C GLY A 298 15.07 18.60 29.61
N VAL A 299 13.81 18.46 29.17
CA VAL A 299 12.64 18.53 30.05
C VAL A 299 12.55 17.25 30.88
N ARG A 300 12.48 17.42 32.21
CA ARG A 300 12.22 16.34 33.16
C ARG A 300 10.76 15.92 33.06
N VAL A 301 10.56 14.65 32.73
CA VAL A 301 9.24 14.02 32.62
C VAL A 301 9.15 12.89 33.63
N LYS A 302 8.02 12.80 34.34
CA LYS A 302 7.66 11.66 35.19
C LYS A 302 6.55 10.86 34.51
N VAL A 303 6.50 9.55 34.74
CA VAL A 303 5.41 8.69 34.27
C VAL A 303 4.55 8.29 35.46
N ALA A 304 3.25 8.47 35.34
CA ALA A 304 2.31 8.06 36.38
C ALA A 304 2.18 6.53 36.39
N MET A 305 2.56 5.87 37.48
CA MET A 305 2.47 4.41 37.61
C MET A 305 1.05 3.92 37.94
N ASN A 306 0.21 4.81 38.48
CA ASN A 306 -1.20 4.56 38.79
C ASN A 306 -2.05 5.70 38.21
N SER A 307 -3.36 5.46 38.07
CA SER A 307 -4.29 6.54 37.73
C SER A 307 -4.40 7.56 38.85
N PHE A 308 -4.71 8.81 38.51
CA PHE A 308 -4.91 9.90 39.47
C PHE A 308 -5.94 10.91 38.96
N LEU A 309 -6.53 11.68 39.88
CA LEU A 309 -7.48 12.75 39.60
C LEU A 309 -6.79 14.11 39.81
N SER A 310 -6.89 15.01 38.85
CA SER A 310 -6.46 16.41 38.98
C SER A 310 -7.39 17.31 38.19
N ASP A 311 -7.78 18.46 38.74
CA ASP A 311 -8.63 19.46 38.09
C ASP A 311 -9.92 18.87 37.48
N GLY A 312 -10.51 17.89 38.16
CA GLY A 312 -11.73 17.19 37.70
C GLY A 312 -11.52 16.22 36.54
N GLN A 313 -10.27 15.98 36.11
CA GLN A 313 -9.93 15.03 35.06
C GLN A 313 -9.18 13.81 35.63
N THR A 314 -9.57 12.62 35.16
CA THR A 314 -8.89 11.37 35.52
C THR A 314 -7.82 11.05 34.48
N PHE A 315 -6.59 10.92 34.94
CA PHE A 315 -5.44 10.51 34.12
C PHE A 315 -5.11 9.05 34.41
N GLN A 316 -4.94 8.25 33.37
CA GLN A 316 -4.64 6.82 33.49
C GLN A 316 -3.16 6.57 33.80
N ALA A 317 -2.83 5.36 34.27
CA ALA A 317 -1.44 4.91 34.34
C ALA A 317 -0.76 5.02 32.97
N GLY A 318 0.50 5.45 32.95
CA GLY A 318 1.26 5.78 31.74
C GLY A 318 1.22 7.26 31.35
N SER A 319 0.43 8.11 32.03
CA SER A 319 0.35 9.54 31.71
C SER A 319 1.67 10.23 32.04
N LEU A 320 2.11 11.17 31.20
CA LEU A 320 3.33 11.93 31.42
C LEU A 320 3.02 13.15 32.27
N VAL A 321 3.81 13.37 33.32
CA VAL A 321 3.71 14.53 34.22
C VAL A 321 4.98 15.36 34.08
N ILE A 322 4.82 16.61 33.70
CA ILE A 322 5.89 17.58 33.45
C ILE A 322 5.77 18.67 34.53
N PRO A 323 6.65 18.68 35.55
CA PRO A 323 6.62 19.73 36.57
C PRO A 323 6.85 21.11 35.94
N SER A 324 6.21 22.15 36.46
CA SER A 324 6.45 23.52 35.98
C SER A 324 7.85 24.05 36.35
N GLU A 325 8.44 23.50 37.41
CA GLU A 325 9.85 23.69 37.75
C GLU A 325 10.67 22.68 36.94
N ASN A 326 11.28 23.16 35.85
CA ASN A 326 12.10 22.37 34.94
C ASN A 326 13.46 23.01 34.74
#